data_AF-A0A968H512-F1
#
_entry.id   AF-A0A968H512-F1
#
_cell.length_a   1.000
_cell.length_b   1.000
_cell.length_c   1.000
_cell.angle_alpha   90.00
_cell.angle_beta   90.00
_cell.angle_gamma   90.00
#
_symmetry.space_group_name_H-M   'P 1'
#
loop_
_entity.id
_entity.type
_entity.pdbx_description
1 polymer ?
#
loop_
_entity_poly.entity_id
_entity_poly.type
_entity_poly.pdbx_seq_one_letter_code
_entity_poly.pdbx_strand_id
1 'polypeptide(L)'
;MRRILGAIAVASVLSLIVAGTAAAHGLNPHRLFLAGWECFNVEGLGVHCAEPGHHARTANIVFLVFDTDDPHSTDAPFAGTELLIRADLYHGQPCATDGGGTYHELDLTGDGVTDYFACHHYDTSG
;
A
#
# COMPACT_ATOMS: atom_id res chain seq x y z
N MET A 1 16.16 42.39 60.67
CA MET A 1 15.16 41.30 60.51
C MET A 1 13.95 41.94 59.85
N ARG A 2 13.46 41.60 58.66
CA ARG A 2 13.23 40.31 57.99
C ARG A 2 13.20 40.56 56.47
N ARG A 3 13.79 39.62 55.72
CA ARG A 3 13.76 39.48 54.26
C ARG A 3 12.45 38.80 53.86
N ILE A 4 11.83 39.14 52.74
CA ILE A 4 10.98 38.21 51.98
C ILE A 4 11.21 38.43 50.49
N LEU A 5 11.97 37.52 49.88
CA LEU A 5 12.02 37.29 48.44
C LEU A 5 10.72 36.60 48.02
N GLY A 6 10.03 37.13 47.01
CA GLY A 6 8.90 36.46 46.37
C GLY A 6 9.38 35.68 45.14
N ALA A 7 9.35 34.35 45.23
CA ALA A 7 9.73 33.44 44.17
C ALA A 7 8.69 33.43 43.04
N ILE A 8 9.14 33.62 41.79
CA ILE A 8 8.31 33.44 40.60
C ILE A 8 8.23 31.93 40.33
N ALA A 9 7.02 31.37 40.45
CA ALA A 9 6.74 29.99 40.10
C ALA A 9 6.67 29.85 38.57
N VAL A 10 7.59 29.09 37.98
CA VAL A 10 7.54 28.69 36.58
C VAL A 10 6.77 27.37 36.51
N ALA A 11 5.53 27.41 36.06
CA ALA A 11 4.73 26.21 35.79
C ALA A 11 5.06 25.69 34.38
N SER A 12 6.03 24.77 34.29
CA SER A 12 6.33 24.05 33.06
C SER A 12 5.34 22.91 32.87
N VAL A 13 4.31 23.10 32.05
CA VAL A 13 3.41 22.01 31.62
C VAL A 13 4.16 21.19 30.56
N LEU A 14 4.83 20.11 30.97
CA LEU A 14 5.29 19.09 30.03
C LEU A 14 4.05 18.37 29.49
N SER A 15 3.64 18.73 28.28
CA SER A 15 2.66 17.96 27.53
C SER A 15 3.35 16.66 27.07
N LEU A 16 3.05 15.54 27.70
CA LEU A 16 3.39 14.23 27.14
C LEU A 16 2.57 14.07 25.85
N ILE A 17 3.22 14.26 24.70
CA ILE A 17 2.69 13.76 23.43
C ILE A 17 2.85 12.25 23.49
N VAL A 18 1.83 11.55 23.96
CA VAL A 18 1.70 10.13 23.66
C VAL A 18 1.48 10.06 22.16
N ALA A 19 2.56 9.80 21.42
CA ALA A 19 2.45 9.31 20.05
C ALA A 19 1.83 7.92 20.15
N GLY A 20 0.49 7.89 20.20
CA GLY A 20 -0.24 6.64 20.03
C GLY A 20 0.05 6.17 18.62
N THR A 21 0.82 5.08 18.50
CA THR A 21 0.76 4.23 17.31
C THR A 21 -0.60 3.57 17.34
N ALA A 22 -1.63 4.30 16.88
CA ALA A 22 -2.83 3.65 16.42
C ALA A 22 -2.37 2.75 15.27
N ALA A 23 -2.26 1.45 15.52
CA ALA A 23 -2.32 0.48 14.45
C ALA A 23 -3.61 0.83 13.71
N ALA A 24 -3.48 1.36 12.50
CA ALA A 24 -4.62 1.74 11.69
C ALA A 24 -5.30 0.44 11.27
N HIS A 25 -6.17 -0.11 12.13
CA HIS A 25 -7.10 -1.20 11.81
C HIS A 25 -8.15 -0.77 10.75
N GLY A 26 -7.87 0.27 9.96
CA GLY A 26 -8.81 0.95 9.08
C GLY A 26 -8.81 0.44 7.65
N LEU A 27 -7.66 0.00 7.13
CA LEU A 27 -7.51 -0.47 5.77
C LEU A 27 -7.12 -1.96 5.79
N ASN A 28 -8.01 -2.82 5.29
CA ASN A 28 -7.76 -4.25 5.10
C ASN A 28 -8.59 -4.76 3.91
N PRO A 29 -8.28 -5.95 3.35
CA PRO A 29 -9.00 -6.51 2.22
C PRO A 29 -10.51 -6.61 2.46
N HIS A 30 -10.93 -7.03 3.66
CA HIS A 30 -12.36 -7.16 3.99
C HIS A 30 -13.12 -5.83 3.84
N ARG A 31 -12.55 -4.72 4.33
CA ARG A 31 -13.17 -3.39 4.22
C ARG A 31 -13.25 -2.91 2.78
N LEU A 32 -12.23 -3.20 1.97
CA LEU A 32 -12.20 -2.87 0.55
C LEU A 32 -13.26 -3.67 -0.21
N PHE A 33 -13.34 -4.98 0.04
CA PHE A 33 -14.39 -5.84 -0.51
C PHE A 33 -15.80 -5.32 -0.18
N LEU A 34 -16.06 -4.95 1.08
CA LEU A 34 -17.34 -4.35 1.48
C LEU A 34 -17.61 -2.99 0.79
N ALA A 35 -16.57 -2.28 0.38
CA ALA A 35 -16.67 -1.04 -0.40
C ALA A 35 -16.77 -1.28 -1.92
N GLY A 36 -16.87 -2.54 -2.37
CA GLY A 36 -17.03 -2.92 -3.77
C GLY A 36 -15.73 -3.08 -4.54
N TRP A 37 -14.57 -3.08 -3.86
CA TRP A 37 -13.29 -3.40 -4.49
C TRP A 37 -13.23 -4.89 -4.80
N GLU A 38 -12.50 -5.22 -5.85
CA GLU A 38 -12.18 -6.60 -6.19
C GLU A 38 -10.86 -6.97 -5.50
N CYS A 39 -10.88 -7.98 -4.63
CA CYS A 39 -9.71 -8.48 -3.94
C CYS A 39 -9.49 -9.96 -4.28
N PHE A 40 -8.27 -10.34 -4.65
CA PHE A 40 -7.91 -11.72 -4.99
C PHE A 40 -6.48 -12.03 -4.54
N ASN A 41 -6.21 -13.30 -4.25
CA ASN A 41 -4.86 -13.74 -3.91
C ASN A 41 -4.02 -13.95 -5.17
N VAL A 42 -2.79 -13.45 -5.17
CA VAL A 42 -1.75 -13.81 -6.14
C VAL A 42 -0.74 -14.68 -5.41
N GLU A 43 -0.63 -15.94 -5.84
CA GLU A 43 0.19 -16.95 -5.16
C GLU A 43 1.63 -16.45 -4.98
N GLY A 44 2.09 -16.40 -3.72
CA GLY A 44 3.43 -15.94 -3.35
C GLY A 44 3.62 -14.42 -3.31
N LEU A 45 2.63 -13.62 -3.70
CA LEU A 45 2.67 -12.14 -3.70
C LEU A 45 1.60 -11.49 -2.82
N GLY A 46 0.64 -12.28 -2.32
CA GLY A 46 -0.41 -11.85 -1.39
C GLY A 46 -1.65 -11.29 -2.09
N VAL A 47 -2.53 -10.71 -1.29
CA VAL A 47 -3.83 -10.21 -1.75
C VAL A 47 -3.71 -8.86 -2.44
N HIS A 48 -4.16 -8.82 -3.69
CA HIS A 48 -4.26 -7.62 -4.51
C HIS A 48 -5.71 -7.13 -4.52
N CYS A 49 -5.92 -5.87 -4.19
CA CYS A 49 -7.22 -5.22 -4.20
C CYS A 49 -7.24 -4.07 -5.21
N ALA A 50 -8.16 -4.12 -6.17
CA ALA A 50 -8.37 -3.09 -7.17
C ALA A 50 -9.67 -2.32 -6.95
N GLU A 51 -9.64 -1.03 -7.28
CA GLU A 51 -10.80 -0.17 -7.12
C GLU A 51 -11.99 -0.59 -8.02
N PRO A 52 -13.23 -0.24 -7.64
CA PRO A 52 -14.39 -0.49 -8.47
C PRO A 52 -14.21 0.11 -9.87
N GLY A 53 -14.42 -0.71 -10.91
CA GLY A 53 -14.33 -0.26 -12.30
C GLY A 53 -12.91 -0.14 -12.84
N HIS A 54 -11.88 -0.67 -12.16
CA HIS A 54 -10.50 -0.69 -12.68
C HIS A 54 -10.40 -1.31 -14.08
N HIS A 55 -11.23 -2.30 -14.42
CA HIS A 55 -11.33 -2.89 -15.77
C HIS A 55 -11.61 -1.87 -16.88
N ALA A 56 -12.27 -0.74 -16.57
CA ALA A 56 -12.51 0.34 -17.53
C ALA A 56 -11.26 1.22 -17.76
N ARG A 57 -10.29 1.17 -16.84
CA ARG A 57 -8.99 1.85 -16.96
C ARG A 57 -7.98 0.88 -17.56
N THR A 58 -8.05 0.70 -18.88
CA THR A 58 -7.14 -0.24 -19.55
C THR A 58 -5.71 0.28 -19.64
N ALA A 59 -5.45 1.58 -19.44
CA ALA A 59 -4.12 2.15 -19.59
C ALA A 59 -3.19 1.87 -18.40
N ASN A 60 -3.72 1.98 -17.18
CA ASN A 60 -3.01 1.67 -15.95
C ASN A 60 -3.99 1.17 -14.89
N ILE A 61 -3.51 0.23 -14.08
CA ILE A 61 -4.25 -0.35 -12.96
C ILE A 61 -3.35 -0.26 -11.73
N VAL A 62 -3.92 0.18 -10.60
CA VAL A 62 -3.21 0.22 -9.32
C VAL A 62 -3.87 -0.76 -8.37
N PHE A 63 -3.10 -1.68 -7.83
CA PHE A 63 -3.52 -2.57 -6.76
C PHE A 63 -2.98 -2.09 -5.42
N LEU A 64 -3.80 -2.23 -4.38
CA LEU A 64 -3.35 -2.24 -3.00
C LEU A 64 -3.00 -3.68 -2.63
N VAL A 65 -1.82 -3.91 -2.09
CA VAL A 65 -1.31 -5.25 -1.78
C VAL A 65 -1.23 -5.47 -0.28
N PHE A 66 -1.68 -6.63 0.18
CA PHE A 66 -1.70 -7.02 1.59
C PHE A 66 -0.99 -8.36 1.79
N ASP A 67 -0.22 -8.45 2.87
CA ASP A 67 0.54 -9.64 3.26
C ASP A 67 -0.39 -10.68 3.91
N THR A 68 -1.16 -11.35 3.06
CA THR A 68 -2.10 -12.41 3.40
C THR A 68 -2.49 -13.17 2.14
N ASP A 69 -2.90 -14.43 2.28
CA ASP A 69 -3.52 -15.21 1.21
C ASP A 69 -5.07 -15.15 1.25
N ASP A 70 -5.66 -14.49 2.24
CA ASP A 70 -7.12 -14.41 2.41
C ASP A 70 -7.69 -13.05 1.93
N PRO A 71 -8.41 -13.01 0.79
CA PRO A 71 -9.01 -11.78 0.25
C PRO A 71 -10.06 -11.13 1.15
N HIS A 72 -10.51 -11.83 2.19
CA HIS A 72 -11.47 -11.34 3.17
C HIS A 72 -10.87 -11.15 4.56
N SER A 73 -9.53 -11.15 4.66
CA SER A 73 -8.85 -10.92 5.93
C SER A 73 -9.21 -9.55 6.51
N THR A 74 -9.55 -9.54 7.79
CA THR A 74 -9.77 -8.32 8.58
C THR A 74 -8.50 -7.82 9.27
N ASP A 75 -7.43 -8.62 9.22
CA ASP A 75 -6.18 -8.39 9.93
C ASP A 75 -5.00 -8.78 9.04
N ALA A 76 -4.84 -8.05 7.94
CA ALA A 76 -3.75 -8.21 7.00
C ALA A 76 -2.90 -6.94 6.97
N PRO A 77 -1.57 -7.03 7.16
CA PRO A 77 -0.67 -5.91 6.97
C PRO A 77 -0.75 -5.38 5.54
N PHE A 78 -0.77 -4.06 5.38
CA PHE A 78 -0.59 -3.43 4.07
C PHE A 78 0.87 -3.55 3.64
N ALA A 79 1.13 -4.24 2.54
CA ALA A 79 2.47 -4.47 2.00
C ALA A 79 2.92 -3.28 1.13
N GLY A 80 2.02 -2.74 0.31
CA GLY A 80 2.30 -1.61 -0.58
C GLY A 80 1.34 -1.58 -1.77
N THR A 81 1.83 -1.13 -2.93
CA THR A 81 1.00 -1.03 -4.15
C THR A 81 1.68 -1.69 -5.35
N GLU A 82 0.89 -2.17 -6.30
CA GLU A 82 1.38 -2.61 -7.60
C GLU A 82 0.80 -1.71 -8.69
N LEU A 83 1.63 -1.28 -9.64
CA LEU A 83 1.19 -0.54 -10.83
C LEU A 83 1.35 -1.42 -12.06
N LEU A 84 0.25 -1.62 -12.78
CA LEU A 84 0.26 -2.18 -14.13
C LEU A 84 0.19 -1.06 -15.15
N ILE A 85 1.03 -1.13 -16.18
CA ILE A 85 1.01 -0.27 -17.36
C ILE A 85 0.72 -1.15 -18.58
N ARG A 86 -0.26 -0.77 -19.40
CA ARG A 86 -0.57 -1.53 -20.62
C ARG A 86 0.65 -1.58 -21.54
N ALA A 87 0.88 -2.73 -22.18
CA ALA A 87 2.11 -2.98 -22.92
C ALA A 87 2.43 -1.96 -24.04
N ASP A 88 1.42 -1.45 -24.74
CA ASP A 88 1.56 -0.40 -25.77
C ASP A 88 1.96 0.98 -25.21
N LEU A 89 1.76 1.21 -23.91
CA LEU A 89 2.10 2.45 -23.21
C LEU A 89 3.43 2.36 -22.44
N TYR A 90 3.96 1.15 -22.26
CA TYR A 90 5.27 0.95 -21.67
C TYR A 90 6.37 1.23 -22.71
N HIS A 91 7.33 2.06 -22.32
CA HIS A 91 8.43 2.51 -23.17
C HIS A 91 9.78 2.33 -22.46
N GLY A 92 9.88 1.38 -21.53
CA GLY A 92 11.11 1.12 -20.76
C GLY A 92 11.32 2.10 -19.61
N GLN A 93 10.24 2.68 -19.07
CA GLN A 93 10.34 3.51 -17.87
C GLN A 93 10.80 2.63 -16.69
N PRO A 94 11.70 3.11 -15.81
CA PRO A 94 12.18 2.31 -14.69
C PRO A 94 11.09 2.09 -13.64
N CYS A 95 11.08 0.92 -12.99
CA CYS A 95 10.29 0.70 -11.79
C CYS A 95 11.05 1.29 -10.59
N ALA A 96 10.54 2.39 -10.03
CA ALA A 96 11.29 3.18 -9.05
C ALA A 96 11.48 2.46 -7.71
N THR A 97 10.65 1.46 -7.40
CA THR A 97 10.55 0.82 -6.07
C THR A 97 11.01 -0.62 -6.01
N ASP A 98 11.01 -1.38 -7.12
CA ASP A 98 11.66 -2.71 -7.21
C ASP A 98 13.19 -2.55 -7.34
N GLY A 99 13.81 -1.84 -6.40
CA GLY A 99 15.26 -1.57 -6.40
C GLY A 99 15.77 -0.76 -7.61
N GLY A 100 14.88 -0.08 -8.34
CA GLY A 100 15.21 0.58 -9.62
C GLY A 100 15.22 -0.38 -10.82
N GLY A 101 14.67 -1.59 -10.66
CA GLY A 101 14.65 -2.66 -11.65
C GLY A 101 13.65 -2.47 -12.80
N THR A 102 13.51 -3.53 -13.60
CA THR A 102 12.57 -3.62 -14.71
C THR A 102 11.17 -3.99 -14.21
N TYR A 103 10.15 -3.54 -14.92
CA TYR A 103 8.80 -4.08 -14.74
C TYR A 103 8.75 -5.58 -15.11
N HIS A 104 7.83 -6.32 -14.50
CA HIS A 104 7.53 -7.73 -14.79
C HIS A 104 6.51 -7.83 -15.92
N GLU A 105 6.75 -8.71 -16.89
CA GLU A 105 5.81 -8.94 -18.00
C GLU A 105 4.64 -9.81 -17.53
N LEU A 106 3.41 -9.37 -17.84
CA LEU A 106 2.18 -10.08 -17.57
C LEU A 106 1.42 -10.37 -18.87
N ASP A 107 1.23 -11.64 -19.17
CA ASP A 107 0.30 -12.16 -20.18
C ASP A 107 -0.97 -12.63 -19.44
N LEU A 108 -1.97 -11.77 -19.40
CA LEU A 108 -3.24 -12.02 -18.71
C LEU A 108 -4.22 -12.80 -19.58
N THR A 109 -4.03 -12.80 -20.91
CA THR A 109 -4.89 -13.50 -21.86
C THR A 109 -4.41 -14.93 -22.19
N GLY A 110 -3.15 -15.23 -21.89
CA GLY A 110 -2.50 -16.52 -22.16
C GLY A 110 -2.18 -16.75 -23.64
N ASP A 111 -2.11 -15.69 -24.44
CA ASP A 111 -1.87 -15.77 -25.89
C ASP A 111 -0.37 -15.70 -26.27
N GLY A 112 0.50 -15.55 -25.28
CA GLY A 112 1.95 -15.44 -25.44
C GLY A 112 2.43 -14.00 -25.69
N VAL A 113 1.55 -13.00 -25.60
CA VAL A 113 1.88 -11.59 -25.73
C VAL A 113 1.73 -10.89 -24.38
N THR A 114 2.68 -10.01 -24.05
CA THR A 114 2.58 -9.18 -22.85
C THR A 114 1.40 -8.21 -22.98
N ASP A 115 0.44 -8.32 -22.07
CA ASP A 115 -0.69 -7.40 -21.94
C ASP A 115 -0.34 -6.17 -21.09
N TYR A 116 0.39 -6.42 -20.00
CA TYR A 116 0.76 -5.43 -19.00
C TYR A 116 2.21 -5.61 -18.52
N PHE A 117 2.79 -4.51 -18.07
CA PHE A 117 4.02 -4.48 -17.31
C PHE A 117 3.68 -4.12 -15.87
N ALA A 118 4.08 -4.93 -14.90
CA ALA A 118 3.86 -4.71 -13.48
C ALA A 118 5.09 -4.16 -12.75
N CYS A 119 4.87 -3.23 -11.84
CA CYS A 119 5.89 -2.67 -10.95
C CYS A 119 5.38 -2.69 -9.52
N HIS A 120 6.05 -3.46 -8.67
CA HIS A 120 5.72 -3.49 -7.26
C HIS A 120 6.35 -2.30 -6.54
N HIS A 121 5.59 -1.73 -5.61
CA HIS A 121 6.01 -0.67 -4.72
C HIS A 121 6.06 -1.19 -3.28
N TYR A 122 6.72 -2.34 -3.11
CA TYR A 122 6.99 -3.02 -1.85
C TYR A 122 8.11 -4.03 -2.04
N ASP A 123 8.70 -4.51 -0.94
CA ASP A 123 9.74 -5.52 -1.00
C ASP A 123 9.15 -6.89 -1.37
N THR A 124 9.52 -7.41 -2.54
CA THR A 124 9.17 -8.76 -2.99
C THR A 124 10.32 -9.75 -2.81
N SER A 125 11.46 -9.33 -2.25
CA SER A 125 12.64 -10.17 -2.03
C SER A 125 12.57 -10.90 -0.69
N GLY A 126 11.75 -11.95 -0.66
CA GLY A 126 11.76 -12.99 0.38
C GLY A 126 12.88 -14.00 0.21
#